data_AF-A0A7J5A0J7-F1
#
_entry.id   AF-A0A7J5A0J7-F1
#
_cell.length_a   1.000
_cell.length_b   1.000
_cell.length_c   1.000
_cell.angle_alpha   90.00
_cell.angle_beta   90.00
_cell.angle_gamma   90.00
#
_symmetry.space_group_name_H-M   'P 1'
#
loop_
_entity.id
_entity.type
_entity.pdbx_description
1 polymer ?
#
loop_
_entity_poly.entity_id
_entity_poly.type
_entity_poly.pdbx_seq_one_letter_code
_entity_poly.pdbx_strand_id
1 'polypeptide(L)'
;MSLSRWWTETTAALGDRVPLTLVALLLVLAAVLVAVGWYTFPAWVPRRLPRLRRRRRETAPPDAPPPVVPAPREPELPAAAYVSLADRFAAEGRYAEAVRERLRAMVRELTARRVVQPQPGMTVAELVRAATDTRPQVGPPLSAAGAIFSELWYGQRPASVEHDHRMREHAADLDRLLTGRPEDGPRP
;
A
#
# COMPACT_ATOMS: atom_id res chain seq x y z
N MET A 1 6.14 48.96 -34.92
CA MET A 1 5.92 49.09 -33.46
C MET A 1 6.54 47.86 -32.82
N SER A 2 7.68 48.02 -32.13
CA SER A 2 8.49 46.89 -31.68
C SER A 2 7.90 46.26 -30.42
N LEU A 3 7.84 44.92 -30.41
CA LEU A 3 7.37 44.07 -29.30
C LEU A 3 8.02 44.44 -27.95
N SER A 4 9.25 44.97 -28.00
CA SER A 4 10.03 45.42 -26.85
C SER A 4 9.45 46.62 -26.11
N ARG A 5 8.86 47.61 -26.81
CA ARG A 5 8.28 48.80 -26.16
C ARG A 5 6.97 48.49 -25.45
N TRP A 6 6.14 47.65 -26.08
CA TRP A 6 4.90 47.18 -25.47
C TRP A 6 5.16 46.36 -24.19
N TRP A 7 6.23 45.55 -24.18
CA TRP A 7 6.63 44.77 -23.01
C TRP A 7 7.09 45.64 -21.83
N THR A 8 7.83 46.72 -22.09
CA THR A 8 8.28 47.65 -21.03
C THR A 8 7.14 48.50 -20.46
N GLU A 9 6.16 48.88 -21.27
CA GLU A 9 5.03 49.71 -20.86
C GLU A 9 3.99 48.90 -20.07
N THR A 10 3.81 47.63 -20.42
CA THR A 10 2.98 46.68 -19.65
C THR A 10 3.63 46.29 -18.32
N THR A 11 4.96 46.19 -18.24
CA THR A 11 5.65 45.95 -16.95
C THR A 11 5.64 47.18 -16.04
N ALA A 12 5.77 48.39 -16.60
CA ALA A 12 5.69 49.63 -15.83
C ALA A 12 4.29 49.87 -15.22
N ALA A 13 3.21 49.58 -15.97
CA ALA A 13 1.83 49.70 -15.47
C ALA A 13 1.42 48.59 -14.48
N LEU A 14 2.17 47.48 -14.43
CA LEU A 14 1.96 46.38 -13.50
C LEU A 14 2.62 46.65 -12.13
N GLY A 15 3.71 47.44 -12.11
CA GLY A 15 4.40 47.85 -10.88
C GLY A 15 3.55 48.76 -9.97
N ASP A 16 2.70 49.62 -10.54
CA ASP A 16 1.86 50.57 -9.78
C ASP A 16 0.56 49.96 -9.23
N ARG A 17 0.16 48.76 -9.69
CA ARG A 17 -1.09 48.10 -9.28
C ARG A 17 -0.91 46.84 -8.44
N VAL A 18 0.32 46.38 -8.26
CA VAL A 18 0.61 45.24 -7.41
C VAL A 18 1.28 45.76 -6.13
N PRO A 19 0.49 46.04 -5.07
CA PRO A 19 1.08 46.49 -3.82
C PRO A 19 2.03 45.40 -3.31
N LEU A 20 3.16 45.81 -2.71
CA LEU A 20 4.16 44.90 -2.15
C LEU A 20 3.54 43.83 -1.23
N THR A 21 2.43 44.17 -0.57
CA THR A 21 1.64 43.25 0.25
C THR A 21 1.03 42.10 -0.54
N LEU A 22 0.60 42.31 -1.79
CA LEU A 22 0.04 41.27 -2.66
C LEU A 22 1.15 40.32 -3.14
N VAL A 23 2.33 40.86 -3.49
CA VAL A 23 3.51 40.04 -3.79
C VAL A 23 3.89 39.18 -2.58
N ALA A 24 3.92 39.77 -1.37
CA ALA A 24 4.20 39.04 -0.14
C ALA A 24 3.15 37.96 0.14
N LEU A 25 1.85 38.25 -0.05
CA LEU A 25 0.77 37.27 0.12
C LEU A 25 0.87 36.11 -0.88
N LEU A 26 1.21 36.38 -2.14
CA LEU A 26 1.42 35.33 -3.14
C LEU A 26 2.64 34.46 -2.81
N LEU A 27 3.72 35.05 -2.31
CA LEU A 27 4.90 34.31 -1.85
C LEU A 27 4.58 33.44 -0.63
N VAL A 28 3.83 33.96 0.34
CA VAL A 28 3.37 33.20 1.50
C VAL A 28 2.44 32.07 1.07
N LEU A 29 1.49 32.34 0.17
CA LEU A 29 0.59 31.32 -0.37
C LEU A 29 1.37 30.23 -1.12
N ALA A 30 2.33 30.59 -1.96
CA ALA A 30 3.20 29.65 -2.65
C ALA A 30 4.02 28.82 -1.65
N ALA A 31 4.59 29.45 -0.61
CA ALA A 31 5.33 28.74 0.43
C ALA A 31 4.44 27.77 1.22
N VAL A 32 3.20 28.16 1.53
CA VAL A 32 2.21 27.28 2.18
C VAL A 32 1.83 26.13 1.26
N LEU A 33 1.59 26.37 -0.03
CA LEU A 33 1.30 25.30 -1.00
C LEU A 33 2.48 24.35 -1.18
N VAL A 34 3.72 24.85 -1.18
CA VAL A 34 4.93 24.02 -1.21
C VAL A 34 5.08 23.23 0.09
N ALA A 35 4.84 23.83 1.25
CA ALA A 35 4.91 23.15 2.54
C ALA A 35 3.82 22.07 2.68
N VAL A 36 2.59 22.35 2.24
CA VAL A 36 1.48 21.40 2.18
C VAL A 36 1.77 20.31 1.16
N GLY A 37 2.28 20.66 -0.02
CA GLY A 37 2.74 19.71 -1.02
C GLY A 37 3.81 18.78 -0.45
N TRP A 38 4.82 19.33 0.23
CA TRP A 38 5.91 18.58 0.88
C TRP A 38 5.42 17.68 2.02
N TYR A 39 4.49 18.18 2.83
CA TYR A 39 3.90 17.43 3.95
C TYR A 39 2.92 16.35 3.49
N THR A 40 2.22 16.57 2.37
CA THR A 40 1.37 15.56 1.70
C THR A 40 2.16 14.63 0.77
N PHE A 41 3.47 14.87 0.58
CA PHE A 41 4.41 14.02 -0.17
C PHE A 41 5.31 13.10 0.70
N PRO A 42 4.81 12.18 1.55
CA PRO A 42 5.64 11.08 2.06
C PRO A 42 5.59 9.81 1.18
N ALA A 43 4.84 9.81 0.07
CA ALA A 43 4.48 8.56 -0.63
C ALA A 43 5.27 8.23 -1.92
N TRP A 44 6.27 9.00 -2.35
CA TRP A 44 7.01 8.65 -3.59
C TRP A 44 8.50 9.01 -3.65
N VAL A 45 9.24 8.83 -2.54
CA VAL A 45 10.72 8.72 -2.61
C VAL A 45 11.12 7.26 -2.37
N PRO A 46 11.16 6.41 -3.41
CA PRO A 46 11.81 5.12 -3.30
C PRO A 46 13.30 5.35 -3.05
N ARG A 47 13.72 5.28 -1.78
CA ARG A 47 15.13 5.10 -1.41
C ARG A 47 15.55 3.67 -1.75
N ARG A 48 15.64 3.36 -3.04
CA ARG A 48 16.34 2.19 -3.57
C ARG A 48 17.24 2.66 -4.70
N LEU A 49 18.34 3.34 -4.35
CA LEU A 49 19.48 3.45 -5.25
C LEU A 49 19.95 2.01 -5.54
N PRO A 50 19.84 1.50 -6.78
CA PRO A 50 20.45 0.23 -7.09
C PRO A 50 21.96 0.46 -7.02
N ARG A 51 22.62 -0.16 -6.03
CA ARG A 51 24.07 -0.32 -6.09
C ARG A 51 24.35 -1.15 -7.34
N LEU A 52 24.76 -0.50 -8.42
CA LEU A 52 25.33 -1.12 -9.62
C LEU A 52 26.60 -1.84 -9.19
N ARG A 53 26.41 -3.02 -8.59
CA ARG A 53 27.47 -3.96 -8.33
C ARG A 53 27.83 -4.52 -9.69
N ARG A 54 28.80 -3.87 -10.32
CA ARG A 54 29.45 -4.23 -11.58
C ARG A 54 30.05 -5.62 -11.40
N ARG A 55 29.22 -6.65 -11.52
CA ARG A 55 29.66 -8.04 -11.47
C ARG A 55 30.28 -8.32 -12.83
N ARG A 56 31.61 -8.37 -12.80
CA ARG A 56 32.47 -8.79 -13.89
C ARG A 56 31.84 -10.01 -14.57
N ARG A 57 31.49 -9.85 -15.85
CA ARG A 57 30.95 -10.91 -16.69
C ARG A 57 32.11 -11.88 -16.93
N GLU A 58 32.14 -12.99 -16.20
CA GLU A 58 32.93 -14.14 -16.62
C GLU A 58 32.19 -14.79 -17.77
N THR A 59 32.82 -14.75 -18.94
CA THR A 59 32.34 -15.31 -20.20
C THR A 59 32.30 -16.82 -20.06
N ALA A 60 31.11 -17.40 -19.87
CA ALA A 60 30.90 -18.84 -19.91
C ALA A 60 30.49 -19.28 -21.34
N PRO A 61 30.81 -20.53 -21.76
CA PRO A 61 30.72 -20.97 -23.15
C PRO A 61 29.28 -21.04 -23.71
N PRO A 62 29.09 -20.96 -25.04
CA PRO A 62 27.78 -20.71 -25.66
C PRO A 62 26.74 -21.83 -25.61
N ASP A 63 27.07 -23.06 -25.18
CA ASP A 63 26.28 -24.24 -25.55
C ASP A 63 25.68 -25.05 -24.38
N ALA A 64 25.54 -24.48 -23.19
CA ALA A 64 24.78 -25.10 -22.11
C ALA A 64 23.38 -24.46 -22.00
N PRO A 65 22.26 -25.19 -22.22
CA PRO A 65 20.94 -24.67 -21.87
C PRO A 65 20.95 -24.30 -20.38
N PRO A 66 20.55 -23.06 -20.01
CA PRO A 66 20.67 -22.62 -18.63
C PRO A 66 19.84 -23.54 -17.73
N PRO A 67 20.40 -24.06 -16.63
CA PRO A 67 19.60 -24.76 -15.64
C PRO A 67 18.50 -23.81 -15.19
N VAL A 68 17.24 -24.25 -15.25
CA VAL A 68 16.12 -23.54 -14.63
C VAL A 68 16.34 -23.64 -13.12
N VAL A 69 17.15 -22.75 -12.59
CA VAL A 69 17.30 -22.57 -11.15
C VAL A 69 15.99 -21.95 -10.69
N PRO A 70 15.16 -22.62 -9.87
CA PRO A 70 14.01 -21.98 -9.27
C PRO A 70 14.52 -20.75 -8.53
N ALA A 71 13.92 -19.59 -8.76
CA ALA A 71 14.27 -18.38 -8.03
C ALA A 71 14.32 -18.71 -6.52
N PRO A 72 15.33 -18.22 -5.77
CA PRO A 72 15.39 -18.46 -4.33
C PRO A 72 14.04 -18.12 -3.71
N ARG A 73 13.39 -19.10 -3.07
CA ARG A 73 12.18 -18.81 -2.28
C ARG A 73 12.61 -17.82 -1.20
N GLU A 74 12.15 -16.59 -1.29
CA GLU A 74 12.29 -15.66 -0.17
C GLU A 74 11.66 -16.33 1.06
N PRO A 75 12.33 -16.33 2.23
CA PRO A 75 11.77 -16.94 3.42
C PRO A 75 10.43 -16.26 3.75
N GLU A 76 9.34 -16.98 3.54
CA GLU A 76 8.00 -16.44 3.73
C GLU A 76 7.74 -16.23 5.23
N LEU A 77 7.56 -14.96 5.62
CA LEU A 77 7.29 -14.57 7.00
C LEU A 77 6.05 -15.31 7.57
N PRO A 78 6.06 -15.70 8.86
CA PRO A 78 4.89 -16.28 9.51
C PRO A 78 3.77 -15.24 9.65
N ALA A 79 2.51 -15.70 9.77
CA ALA A 79 1.35 -14.80 9.87
C ALA A 79 1.48 -13.80 11.01
N ALA A 80 1.96 -14.24 12.18
CA ALA A 80 2.21 -13.39 13.35
C ALA A 80 3.17 -12.22 13.07
N ALA A 81 4.17 -12.39 12.21
CA ALA A 81 5.10 -11.31 11.88
C ALA A 81 4.41 -10.19 11.08
N TYR A 82 3.47 -10.55 10.19
CA TYR A 82 2.64 -9.57 9.49
C TYR A 82 1.66 -8.86 10.43
N VAL A 83 1.10 -9.56 11.42
CA VAL A 83 0.26 -8.93 12.46
C VAL A 83 1.07 -7.91 13.26
N SER A 84 2.27 -8.27 13.72
CA SER A 84 3.14 -7.34 14.44
C SER A 84 3.56 -6.13 13.60
N LEU A 85 3.81 -6.32 12.30
CA LEU A 85 4.05 -5.22 11.36
C LEU A 85 2.84 -4.30 11.24
N ALA A 86 1.64 -4.87 11.10
CA ALA A 86 0.41 -4.10 11.03
C ALA A 86 0.17 -3.28 12.30
N ASP A 87 0.42 -3.85 13.47
CA ASP A 87 0.24 -3.16 14.75
C ASP A 87 1.22 -1.99 14.91
N ARG A 88 2.46 -2.14 14.44
CA ARG A 88 3.41 -1.01 14.40
C ARG A 88 2.93 0.10 13.48
N PHE A 89 2.45 -0.24 12.28
CA PHE A 89 1.92 0.77 11.36
C PHE A 89 0.69 1.46 11.92
N ALA A 90 -0.22 0.74 12.56
CA ALA A 90 -1.40 1.33 13.21
C ALA A 90 -1.00 2.28 14.35
N ALA A 91 -0.01 1.92 15.16
CA ALA A 91 0.53 2.78 16.21
C ALA A 91 1.18 4.07 15.68
N GLU A 92 1.75 4.02 14.47
CA GLU A 92 2.29 5.18 13.75
C GLU A 92 1.20 5.99 13.01
N GLY A 93 -0.07 5.61 13.09
CA GLY A 93 -1.18 6.23 12.34
C GLY A 93 -1.19 5.88 10.85
N ARG A 94 -0.39 4.90 10.43
CA ARG A 94 -0.22 4.46 9.04
C ARG A 94 -1.18 3.33 8.70
N TYR A 95 -2.46 3.67 8.69
CA TYR A 95 -3.54 2.68 8.60
C TYR A 95 -3.59 1.95 7.25
N ALA A 96 -3.18 2.57 6.14
CA ALA A 96 -3.17 1.91 4.83
C ALA A 96 -2.18 0.74 4.80
N GLU A 97 -0.98 0.94 5.33
CA GLU A 97 0.02 -0.13 5.48
C GLU A 97 -0.41 -1.16 6.50
N ALA A 98 -1.04 -0.75 7.62
CA ALA A 98 -1.58 -1.68 8.60
C ALA A 98 -2.59 -2.65 7.97
N VAL A 99 -3.57 -2.12 7.22
CA VAL A 99 -4.57 -2.93 6.49
C VAL A 99 -3.89 -3.91 5.52
N ARG A 100 -2.90 -3.45 4.74
CA ARG A 100 -2.18 -4.31 3.80
C ARG A 100 -1.48 -5.47 4.51
N GLU A 101 -0.78 -5.20 5.61
CA GLU A 101 -0.07 -6.26 6.33
C GLU A 101 -1.05 -7.20 7.05
N ARG A 102 -2.22 -6.73 7.54
CA ARG A 102 -3.27 -7.62 8.05
C ARG A 102 -3.82 -8.55 6.99
N LEU A 103 -4.09 -8.05 5.79
CA LEU A 103 -4.53 -8.91 4.69
C LEU A 103 -3.48 -9.97 4.35
N ARG A 104 -2.18 -9.59 4.34
CA ARG A 104 -1.09 -10.55 4.15
C ARG A 104 -1.02 -11.59 5.27
N ALA A 105 -1.31 -11.21 6.51
CA ALA A 105 -1.42 -12.15 7.62
C ALA A 105 -2.56 -13.16 7.39
N MET A 106 -3.74 -12.70 7.00
CA MET A 106 -4.90 -13.56 6.69
C MET A 106 -4.60 -14.54 5.54
N VAL A 107 -4.00 -14.05 4.46
CA VAL A 107 -3.56 -14.88 3.32
C VAL A 107 -2.52 -15.92 3.77
N ARG A 108 -1.57 -15.51 4.60
CA ARG A 108 -0.54 -16.42 5.14
C ARG A 108 -1.16 -17.52 6.00
N GLU A 109 -2.15 -17.20 6.82
CA GLU A 109 -2.86 -18.16 7.66
C GLU A 109 -3.62 -19.19 6.82
N LEU A 110 -4.36 -18.73 5.81
CA LEU A 110 -5.05 -19.60 4.86
C LEU A 110 -4.09 -20.52 4.10
N THR A 111 -2.92 -19.99 3.72
CA THR A 111 -1.89 -20.77 3.02
C THR A 111 -1.25 -21.80 3.94
N ALA A 112 -0.92 -21.43 5.18
CA ALA A 112 -0.33 -22.34 6.16
C ALA A 112 -1.24 -23.53 6.47
N ARG A 113 -2.56 -23.30 6.46
CA ARG A 113 -3.59 -24.33 6.65
C ARG A 113 -4.01 -25.04 5.35
N ARG A 114 -3.36 -24.74 4.23
CA ARG A 114 -3.65 -25.29 2.89
C ARG A 114 -5.09 -25.06 2.41
N VAL A 115 -5.74 -23.99 2.87
CA VAL A 115 -7.05 -23.57 2.37
C VAL A 115 -6.93 -22.95 0.99
N VAL A 116 -5.83 -22.23 0.74
CA VAL A 116 -5.49 -21.68 -0.58
C VAL A 116 -4.02 -21.88 -0.88
N GLN A 117 -3.67 -21.86 -2.17
CA GLN A 117 -2.28 -21.87 -2.64
C GLN A 117 -2.05 -20.66 -3.55
N PRO A 118 -1.66 -19.49 -2.99
CA PRO A 118 -1.51 -18.26 -3.77
C PRO A 118 -0.44 -18.43 -4.85
N GLN A 119 -0.79 -18.06 -6.08
CA GLN A 119 0.16 -18.01 -7.20
C GLN A 119 0.63 -16.57 -7.43
N PRO A 120 1.85 -16.35 -7.96
CA PRO A 120 2.27 -15.03 -8.41
C PRO A 120 1.25 -14.42 -9.38
N GLY A 121 0.83 -13.18 -9.11
CA GLY A 121 -0.18 -12.48 -9.93
C GLY A 121 -1.64 -12.77 -9.58
N MET A 122 -1.91 -13.66 -8.62
CA MET A 122 -3.27 -13.90 -8.14
C MET A 122 -3.86 -12.66 -7.48
N THR A 123 -5.07 -12.29 -7.90
CA THR A 123 -5.80 -11.15 -7.33
C THR A 123 -6.44 -11.51 -5.99
N VAL A 124 -6.79 -10.50 -5.19
CA VAL A 124 -7.51 -10.70 -3.92
C VAL A 124 -8.88 -11.34 -4.17
N ALA A 125 -9.59 -10.96 -5.24
CA ALA A 125 -10.89 -11.53 -5.58
C ALA A 125 -10.79 -13.02 -5.94
N GLU A 126 -9.77 -13.41 -6.71
CA GLU A 126 -9.51 -14.82 -7.01
C GLU A 126 -9.14 -15.61 -5.76
N LEU A 127 -8.36 -15.02 -4.85
CA LEU A 127 -7.99 -15.65 -3.59
C LEU A 127 -9.21 -15.87 -2.69
N VAL A 128 -10.10 -14.87 -2.60
CA VAL A 128 -11.38 -14.97 -1.89
C VAL A 128 -12.22 -16.10 -2.47
N ARG A 129 -12.35 -16.16 -3.80
CA ARG A 129 -13.11 -17.22 -4.47
C ARG A 129 -12.51 -18.60 -4.16
N ALA A 130 -11.21 -18.78 -4.33
CA ALA A 130 -10.54 -20.05 -4.04
C ALA A 130 -10.69 -20.49 -2.58
N ALA A 131 -10.60 -19.55 -1.63
CA ALA A 131 -10.80 -19.83 -0.21
C ALA A 131 -12.25 -20.23 0.08
N THR A 132 -13.22 -19.55 -0.54
CA THR A 132 -14.66 -19.82 -0.39
C THR A 132 -15.04 -21.16 -0.99
N ASP A 133 -14.51 -21.51 -2.17
CA ASP A 133 -14.73 -22.80 -2.82
C ASP A 133 -14.23 -23.96 -1.94
N THR A 134 -13.15 -23.74 -1.18
CA THR A 134 -12.56 -24.74 -0.27
C THR A 134 -13.25 -24.78 1.09
N ARG A 135 -13.61 -23.63 1.64
CA ARG A 135 -14.22 -23.49 2.97
C ARG A 135 -15.22 -22.33 2.99
N PRO A 136 -16.50 -22.57 2.63
CA PRO A 136 -17.47 -21.49 2.39
C PRO A 136 -17.62 -20.48 3.53
N GLN A 137 -17.44 -20.92 4.78
CA GLN A 137 -17.60 -20.06 5.95
C GLN A 137 -16.57 -18.93 6.01
N VAL A 138 -15.37 -19.09 5.43
CA VAL A 138 -14.33 -18.05 5.45
C VAL A 138 -14.55 -16.95 4.40
N GLY A 139 -15.45 -17.19 3.45
CA GLY A 139 -15.74 -16.27 2.35
C GLY A 139 -16.18 -14.88 2.81
N PRO A 140 -17.21 -14.75 3.68
CA PRO A 140 -17.68 -13.44 4.13
C PRO A 140 -16.62 -12.54 4.80
N PRO A 141 -15.89 -12.97 5.85
CA PRO A 141 -14.88 -12.11 6.47
C PRO A 141 -13.72 -11.79 5.53
N LEU A 142 -13.29 -12.74 4.69
CA LEU A 142 -12.21 -12.51 3.73
C LEU A 142 -12.62 -11.56 2.59
N SER A 143 -13.87 -11.64 2.13
CA SER A 143 -14.44 -10.72 1.13
C SER A 143 -14.54 -9.31 1.67
N ALA A 144 -15.01 -9.15 2.92
CA ALA A 144 -15.12 -7.85 3.57
C ALA A 144 -13.73 -7.20 3.77
N ALA A 145 -12.74 -7.97 4.20
CA ALA A 145 -11.35 -7.52 4.27
C ALA A 145 -10.78 -7.12 2.89
N GLY A 146 -11.07 -7.92 1.85
CA GLY A 146 -10.68 -7.61 0.48
C GLY A 146 -11.33 -6.34 -0.08
N ALA A 147 -12.57 -6.04 0.30
CA ALA A 147 -13.27 -4.81 -0.07
C ALA A 147 -12.62 -3.58 0.58
N ILE A 148 -12.31 -3.64 1.89
CA ILE A 148 -11.58 -2.58 2.59
C ILE A 148 -10.22 -2.32 1.91
N PHE A 149 -9.46 -3.38 1.63
CA PHE A 149 -8.19 -3.24 0.93
C PHE A 149 -8.37 -2.58 -0.45
N SER A 150 -9.38 -3.01 -1.21
CA SER A 150 -9.63 -2.48 -2.56
C SER A 150 -10.04 -1.01 -2.52
N GLU A 151 -10.86 -0.61 -1.55
CA GLU A 151 -11.28 0.77 -1.32
C GLU A 151 -10.08 1.69 -1.04
N LEU A 152 -9.13 1.24 -0.21
CA LEU A 152 -7.96 2.03 0.13
C LEU A 152 -6.92 2.05 -1.00
N TRP A 153 -6.61 0.88 -1.58
CA TRP A 153 -5.49 0.75 -2.53
C TRP A 153 -5.85 1.16 -3.95
N TYR A 154 -7.04 0.81 -4.42
CA TYR A 154 -7.51 1.13 -5.77
C TYR A 154 -8.47 2.32 -5.78
N GLY A 155 -9.31 2.45 -4.74
CA GLY A 155 -10.21 3.59 -4.58
C GLY A 155 -9.53 4.87 -4.10
N GLN A 156 -8.23 4.82 -3.72
CA GLN A 156 -7.43 5.96 -3.26
C GLN A 156 -8.08 6.72 -2.10
N ARG A 157 -8.87 6.03 -1.28
CA ARG A 157 -9.50 6.64 -0.11
C ARG A 157 -8.54 6.75 1.06
N PRO A 158 -8.64 7.82 1.86
CA PRO A 158 -7.81 7.98 3.04
C PRO A 158 -8.12 6.85 4.04
N ALA A 159 -7.06 6.16 4.47
CA ALA A 159 -7.19 5.14 5.52
C ALA A 159 -7.43 5.79 6.88
N SER A 160 -8.24 5.14 7.70
CA SER A 160 -8.60 5.60 9.04
C SER A 160 -8.45 4.47 10.05
N VAL A 161 -8.48 4.83 11.34
CA VAL A 161 -8.47 3.87 12.46
C VAL A 161 -9.61 2.85 12.35
N GLU A 162 -10.77 3.27 11.86
CA GLU A 162 -11.94 2.42 11.67
C GLU A 162 -11.67 1.29 10.67
N HIS A 163 -10.91 1.57 9.60
CA HIS A 163 -10.53 0.53 8.65
C HIS A 163 -9.60 -0.52 9.29
N ASP A 164 -8.67 -0.11 10.16
CA ASP A 164 -7.81 -1.04 10.90
C ASP A 164 -8.62 -1.89 11.88
N HIS A 165 -9.56 -1.28 12.60
CA HIS A 165 -10.45 -1.98 13.52
C HIS A 165 -11.29 -3.05 12.81
N ARG A 166 -11.98 -2.69 11.73
CA ARG A 166 -12.76 -3.66 10.93
C ARG A 166 -11.90 -4.77 10.34
N MET A 167 -10.67 -4.45 9.91
CA MET A 167 -9.73 -5.50 9.47
C MET A 167 -9.33 -6.45 10.60
N ARG A 168 -9.19 -5.99 11.84
CA ARG A 168 -8.93 -6.85 13.01
C ARG A 168 -10.11 -7.75 13.29
N GLU A 169 -11.33 -7.23 13.23
CA GLU A 169 -12.56 -8.02 13.40
C GLU A 169 -12.64 -9.14 12.36
N HIS A 170 -12.47 -8.82 11.08
CA HIS A 170 -12.48 -9.82 10.01
C HIS A 170 -11.35 -10.85 10.14
N ALA A 171 -10.16 -10.45 10.62
CA ALA A 171 -9.06 -11.38 10.87
C ALA A 171 -9.36 -12.32 12.06
N ALA A 172 -9.99 -11.81 13.13
CA ALA A 172 -10.39 -12.60 14.29
C ALA A 172 -11.49 -13.60 13.95
N ASP A 173 -12.49 -13.18 13.18
CA ASP A 173 -13.55 -14.06 12.68
C ASP A 173 -12.99 -15.15 11.77
N LEU A 174 -12.06 -14.78 10.88
CA LEU A 174 -11.36 -15.75 10.04
C LEU A 174 -10.61 -16.78 10.88
N ASP A 175 -9.83 -16.36 11.88
CA ASP A 175 -9.10 -17.28 12.76
C ASP A 175 -10.04 -18.21 13.54
N ARG A 176 -11.16 -17.68 14.05
CA ARG A 176 -12.19 -18.46 14.73
C ARG A 176 -12.76 -19.56 13.83
N LEU A 177 -13.08 -19.22 12.58
CA LEU A 177 -13.58 -20.16 11.57
C LEU A 177 -12.54 -21.19 11.14
N LEU A 178 -11.26 -20.83 11.12
CA LEU A 178 -10.17 -21.73 10.78
C LEU A 178 -9.78 -22.66 11.94
N THR A 179 -9.89 -22.19 13.19
CA THR A 179 -9.63 -22.99 14.40
C THR A 179 -10.81 -23.85 14.82
N GLY A 180 -12.01 -23.58 14.29
CA GLY A 180 -13.21 -24.35 14.57
C GLY A 180 -13.77 -24.11 15.98
N ARG A 181 -13.53 -22.93 16.55
CA ARG A 181 -14.10 -22.54 17.86
C ARG A 181 -15.45 -21.84 17.59
N PRO A 182 -16.62 -22.52 17.69
CA PRO A 182 -17.91 -21.84 17.51
C PRO A 182 -18.07 -20.74 18.56
N GLU A 183 -18.86 -19.71 18.23
CA GLU A 183 -19.38 -18.74 19.19
C GLU A 183 -19.89 -19.50 20.42
N ASP A 184 -19.35 -19.19 21.61
CA ASP A 184 -19.96 -19.64 22.86
C ASP A 184 -21.40 -19.11 22.86
N GLY A 185 -22.35 -20.00 22.56
CA GLY A 185 -23.77 -19.70 22.62
C GLY A 185 -24.15 -19.21 24.02
N PRO A 186 -25.29 -18.49 24.16
CA PRO A 186 -25.67 -17.90 25.44
C PRO A 186 -25.67 -18.98 26.53
N ARG A 187 -24.90 -18.77 27.60
CA ARG A 187 -24.96 -19.61 28.80
C ARG A 187 -26.39 -19.55 29.37
N PRO A 188 -26.93 -20.67 29.86
CA PRO A 188 -28.31 -20.78 30.34
C PRO A 188 -28.60 -19.84 31.52
#